data_AF-A0A2G2M453-F1
#
_entry.id   AF-A0A2G2M453-F1
#
_cell.length_a   1.000
_cell.length_b   1.000
_cell.length_c   1.000
_cell.angle_alpha   90.00
_cell.angle_beta   90.00
_cell.angle_gamma   90.00
#
_symmetry.space_group_name_H-M   'P 1'
#
loop_
_entity.id
_entity.type
_entity.pdbx_description
1 polymer ?
#
loop_
_entity_poly.entity_id
_entity_poly.type
_entity_poly.pdbx_seq_one_letter_code
_entity_poly.pdbx_strand_id
1 'polypeptide(L)'
;MFIILLASGSRGGLLAIVVTSILLIITLHKKIFIHWKSLLVILASMVVIFMLVDSVFEGRVTARIKHGVKAMFSASTHPLQDIRVDGSKIKIYANNQVIGVTILDGEIMFLDSEDKQLEILMNEDIVTFKDDNYKKYVFEILIVDGRPVLKLRNFSLRFLVEREGFKFINEKGRAVKMKEIESWGFEEKERWGSSRGYIWSRTIPMITKNWLIGYGPDTFSIHFPQHDFLGKIRAFGTIGMIVDKPHNMYLQTAVNSGLIALIAKLAIFAIYLWASGKLFIKCKCESFYEIAGVGIFLGVFAYLVSGLFNDSVVSVAPVFWVLLGTGIAINKQISQRSATEN
;
A
#
# COMPACT_ATOMS: atom_id res chain seq x y z
N MET A 1 20.00 -13.02 -4.69
CA MET A 1 19.22 -11.93 -4.06
C MET A 1 18.56 -11.00 -5.09
N PHE A 2 19.30 -10.28 -5.94
CA PHE A 2 18.71 -9.34 -6.92
C PHE A 2 17.64 -9.97 -7.85
N ILE A 3 17.92 -11.13 -8.44
CA ILE A 3 16.98 -11.84 -9.33
C ILE A 3 15.72 -12.29 -8.57
N ILE A 4 15.87 -12.73 -7.32
CA ILE A 4 14.74 -13.15 -6.47
C ILE A 4 13.83 -11.95 -6.17
N LEU A 5 14.43 -10.77 -5.90
CA LEU A 5 13.66 -9.55 -5.72
C LEU A 5 12.91 -9.16 -7.00
N LEU A 6 13.58 -9.18 -8.15
CA LEU A 6 12.92 -8.91 -9.44
C LEU A 6 11.76 -9.89 -9.71
N ALA A 7 11.97 -11.17 -9.44
CA ALA A 7 10.94 -12.21 -9.61
C ALA A 7 9.75 -12.04 -8.65
N SER A 8 10.00 -11.55 -7.42
CA SER A 8 8.96 -11.28 -6.41
C SER A 8 8.00 -10.14 -6.77
N GLY A 9 8.41 -9.23 -7.67
CA GLY A 9 7.62 -8.05 -8.03
C GLY A 9 7.44 -7.05 -6.88
N SER A 10 8.25 -7.12 -5.80
CA SER A 10 8.15 -6.23 -4.65
C SER A 10 8.55 -4.79 -4.99
N ARG A 11 7.55 -3.92 -5.12
CA ARG A 11 7.73 -2.49 -5.43
C ARG A 11 8.55 -1.75 -4.36
N GLY A 12 8.28 -2.05 -3.09
CA GLY A 12 9.00 -1.44 -1.96
C GLY A 12 10.46 -1.87 -1.91
N GLY A 13 10.76 -3.15 -2.20
CA GLY A 13 12.13 -3.63 -2.26
C GLY A 13 12.92 -3.05 -3.43
N LEU A 14 12.30 -2.84 -4.59
CA LEU A 14 12.93 -2.16 -5.73
C LEU A 14 13.36 -0.73 -5.36
N LEU A 15 12.47 0.04 -4.73
CA LEU A 15 12.79 1.39 -4.27
C LEU A 15 13.93 1.38 -3.24
N ALA A 16 13.91 0.44 -2.29
CA ALA A 16 14.98 0.29 -1.32
C ALA A 16 16.34 0.01 -1.97
N ILE A 17 16.39 -0.82 -3.03
CA ILE A 17 17.63 -1.02 -3.80
C ILE A 17 18.10 0.27 -4.45
N VAL A 18 17.22 1.04 -5.09
CA VAL A 18 17.60 2.28 -5.78
C VAL A 18 18.20 3.28 -4.79
N VAL A 19 17.49 3.54 -3.69
CA VAL A 19 17.92 4.51 -2.68
C VAL A 19 19.22 4.04 -1.98
N THR A 20 19.34 2.75 -1.68
CA THR A 20 20.57 2.18 -1.10
C THR A 20 21.74 2.21 -2.08
N SER A 21 21.50 1.98 -3.37
CA SER A 21 22.54 2.04 -4.41
C SER A 21 23.10 3.46 -4.55
N ILE A 22 22.26 4.49 -4.42
CA ILE A 22 22.72 5.88 -4.39
C ILE A 22 23.66 6.08 -3.19
N LEU A 23 23.25 5.64 -1.99
CA LEU A 23 24.09 5.74 -0.80
C LEU A 23 25.40 4.94 -0.94
N LEU A 24 25.35 3.74 -1.54
CA LEU A 24 26.52 2.92 -1.84
C LEU A 24 27.47 3.66 -2.78
N ILE A 25 26.97 4.27 -3.85
CA ILE A 25 27.77 5.06 -4.80
C ILE A 25 28.44 6.23 -4.08
N ILE A 26 27.69 6.98 -3.26
CA ILE A 26 28.24 8.09 -2.48
C ILE A 26 29.36 7.59 -1.54
N THR A 27 29.12 6.49 -0.83
CA THR A 27 30.05 5.95 0.16
C THR A 27 31.31 5.37 -0.49
N LEU A 28 31.18 4.70 -1.64
CA LEU A 28 32.26 3.96 -2.30
C LEU A 28 32.75 4.60 -3.61
N HIS A 29 32.41 5.85 -3.89
CA HIS A 29 32.67 6.51 -5.18
C HIS A 29 34.12 6.35 -5.67
N LYS A 30 35.12 6.51 -4.78
CA LYS A 30 36.54 6.35 -5.12
C LYS A 30 36.89 4.92 -5.53
N LYS A 31 36.44 3.93 -4.76
CA LYS A 31 36.70 2.50 -5.04
C LYS A 31 35.96 2.04 -6.30
N ILE A 32 34.75 2.53 -6.53
CA ILE A 32 33.99 2.28 -7.76
C ILE A 32 34.77 2.81 -8.97
N PHE A 33 35.31 4.03 -8.90
CA PHE A 33 36.10 4.59 -9.99
C PHE A 33 37.38 3.79 -10.27
N ILE A 34 38.03 3.26 -9.23
CA ILE A 34 39.23 2.40 -9.39
C ILE A 34 38.87 1.05 -10.03
N HIS A 35 37.76 0.44 -9.62
CA HIS A 35 37.36 -0.93 -10.02
C HIS A 35 36.19 -0.98 -11.01
N TRP A 36 35.92 0.09 -11.77
CA TRP A 36 34.74 0.21 -12.62
C TRP A 36 34.64 -0.88 -13.70
N LYS A 37 35.78 -1.37 -14.21
CA LYS A 37 35.84 -2.49 -15.18
C LYS A 37 35.34 -3.79 -14.55
N SER A 38 35.78 -4.12 -13.33
CA SER A 38 35.31 -5.31 -12.62
C SER A 38 33.83 -5.20 -12.27
N LEU A 39 33.37 -4.00 -11.90
CA LEU A 39 31.96 -3.74 -11.66
C LEU A 39 31.12 -3.95 -12.93
N LEU A 40 31.61 -3.51 -14.10
CA LEU A 40 30.94 -3.76 -15.38
C LEU A 40 30.84 -5.25 -15.71
N VAL A 41 31.88 -6.05 -15.44
CA VAL A 41 31.83 -7.50 -15.63
C VAL A 41 30.75 -8.13 -14.74
N ILE A 42 30.67 -7.72 -13.47
CA ILE A 42 29.63 -8.19 -12.55
C ILE A 42 28.24 -7.81 -13.06
N LEU A 43 28.02 -6.55 -13.44
CA LEU A 43 26.74 -6.10 -13.97
C LEU A 43 26.36 -6.82 -15.27
N ALA A 44 27.31 -7.01 -16.20
CA ALA A 44 27.10 -7.77 -17.42
C ALA A 44 26.73 -9.23 -17.12
N SER A 45 27.41 -9.87 -16.16
CA SER A 45 27.07 -11.24 -15.74
C SER A 45 25.66 -11.33 -15.17
N MET A 46 25.23 -10.32 -14.38
CA MET A 46 23.86 -10.26 -13.86
C MET A 46 22.81 -10.10 -14.98
N VAL A 47 23.12 -9.31 -16.01
CA VAL A 47 22.25 -9.14 -17.19
C VAL A 47 22.16 -10.45 -17.98
N VAL A 48 23.27 -11.16 -18.20
CA VAL A 48 23.27 -12.46 -18.88
C VAL A 48 22.44 -13.48 -18.10
N ILE A 49 22.64 -13.59 -16.78
CA ILE A 49 21.84 -14.50 -15.95
C ILE A 49 20.35 -14.10 -16.01
N PHE A 50 20.03 -12.80 -15.98
CA PHE A 50 18.65 -12.33 -16.13
C PHE A 50 18.05 -12.74 -17.48
N MET A 51 18.78 -12.57 -18.59
CA MET A 51 18.32 -12.98 -19.92
C MET A 51 18.10 -14.50 -20.01
N LEU A 52 18.99 -15.30 -19.43
CA LEU A 52 18.84 -16.76 -19.37
C LEU A 52 17.58 -17.14 -18.58
N VAL A 53 17.37 -16.54 -17.41
CA VAL A 53 16.18 -16.77 -16.59
C VAL A 53 14.92 -16.36 -17.34
N ASP A 54 14.87 -15.16 -17.93
CA ASP A 54 13.69 -14.69 -18.67
C ASP A 54 13.40 -15.55 -19.90
N SER A 55 14.43 -16.06 -20.58
CA SER A 55 14.27 -17.01 -21.69
C SER A 55 13.67 -18.33 -21.23
N VAL A 56 14.11 -18.89 -20.08
CA VAL A 56 13.53 -20.11 -19.49
C VAL A 56 12.07 -19.89 -19.08
N PHE A 57 11.72 -18.68 -18.65
CA PHE A 57 10.36 -18.29 -18.25
C PHE A 57 9.54 -17.62 -19.36
N GLU A 58 9.92 -17.77 -20.64
CA GLU A 58 9.16 -17.28 -21.81
C GLU A 58 8.81 -15.78 -21.72
N GLY A 59 9.71 -14.94 -21.21
CA GLY A 59 9.51 -13.49 -21.10
C GLY A 59 8.62 -13.02 -19.94
N ARG A 60 8.14 -13.95 -19.08
CA ARG A 60 7.24 -13.62 -17.97
C ARG A 60 7.90 -12.73 -16.92
N VAL A 61 9.21 -12.83 -16.72
CA VAL A 61 9.93 -12.00 -15.74
C VAL A 61 9.97 -10.56 -16.22
N THR A 62 10.33 -10.33 -17.49
CA THR A 62 10.30 -9.02 -18.12
C THR A 62 8.89 -8.42 -18.11
N ALA A 63 7.86 -9.21 -18.43
CA ALA A 63 6.47 -8.74 -18.39
C ALA A 63 6.04 -8.29 -16.99
N ARG A 64 6.39 -9.05 -15.94
CA ARG A 64 6.11 -8.69 -14.54
C ARG A 64 6.81 -7.41 -14.11
N ILE A 65 8.09 -7.23 -14.48
CA ILE A 65 8.84 -6.01 -14.17
C ILE A 65 8.19 -4.81 -14.87
N LYS A 66 7.92 -4.90 -16.18
CA LYS A 66 7.26 -3.83 -16.94
C LYS A 66 5.91 -3.44 -16.34
N HIS A 67 5.09 -4.44 -16.00
CA HIS A 67 3.81 -4.20 -15.33
C HIS A 67 3.98 -3.57 -13.95
N GLY A 68 4.94 -4.05 -13.14
CA GLY A 68 5.23 -3.52 -11.81
C GLY A 68 5.71 -2.07 -11.83
N VAL A 69 6.58 -1.72 -12.77
CA VAL A 69 7.06 -0.35 -13.00
C VAL A 69 5.92 0.53 -13.49
N LYS A 70 5.17 0.11 -14.51
CA LYS A 70 4.00 0.87 -15.01
C LYS A 70 2.99 1.12 -13.91
N ALA A 71 2.68 0.11 -13.10
CA ALA A 71 1.77 0.21 -11.96
C ALA A 71 2.28 1.09 -10.80
N MET A 72 3.59 1.38 -10.75
CA MET A 72 4.18 2.33 -9.79
C MET A 72 3.93 3.79 -10.20
N PHE A 73 3.88 4.06 -11.51
CA PHE A 73 3.70 5.40 -12.07
C PHE A 73 2.27 5.69 -12.55
N SER A 74 1.43 4.68 -12.76
CA SER A 74 0.02 4.88 -13.12
C SER A 74 -0.82 5.18 -11.89
N ALA A 75 -1.38 6.39 -11.80
CA ALA A 75 -2.52 6.64 -10.92
C ALA A 75 -3.73 5.91 -11.52
N SER A 76 -4.08 4.74 -10.98
CA SER A 76 -5.30 4.05 -11.39
C SER A 76 -6.41 4.42 -10.41
N THR A 77 -7.32 5.28 -10.84
CA THR A 77 -8.57 5.52 -10.12
C THR A 77 -9.52 4.33 -10.35
N HIS A 78 -10.32 4.01 -9.34
CA HIS A 78 -11.35 2.99 -9.47
C HIS A 78 -12.55 3.59 -10.21
N PRO A 79 -13.24 2.85 -11.10
CA PRO A 79 -14.41 3.34 -11.82
C PRO A 79 -15.51 3.89 -10.91
N LEU A 80 -15.76 3.24 -9.77
CA LEU A 80 -16.65 3.74 -8.71
C LEU A 80 -15.94 4.83 -7.90
N GLN A 81 -16.51 6.04 -7.91
CA GLN A 81 -15.96 7.21 -7.22
C GLN A 81 -16.62 7.44 -5.85
N ASP A 82 -17.95 7.43 -5.79
CA ASP A 82 -18.72 7.74 -4.58
C ASP A 82 -20.08 7.03 -4.57
N ILE A 83 -20.64 6.82 -3.37
CA ILE A 83 -22.00 6.34 -3.16
C ILE A 83 -22.59 7.15 -2.02
N ARG A 84 -23.69 7.84 -2.31
CA ARG A 84 -24.47 8.58 -1.30
C ARG A 84 -25.82 7.93 -1.13
N VAL A 85 -26.19 7.65 0.11
CA VAL A 85 -27.49 7.11 0.47
C VAL A 85 -28.16 8.13 1.37
N ASP A 86 -29.22 8.75 0.89
CA ASP A 86 -30.00 9.77 1.59
C ASP A 86 -31.48 9.36 1.59
N GLY A 87 -31.92 8.79 2.72
CA GLY A 87 -33.28 8.27 2.87
C GLY A 87 -33.71 7.35 1.73
N SER A 88 -34.66 7.82 0.93
CA SER A 88 -35.25 7.11 -0.21
C SER A 88 -34.43 7.17 -1.51
N LYS A 89 -33.27 7.84 -1.51
CA LYS A 89 -32.46 8.06 -2.71
C LYS A 89 -31.02 7.57 -2.55
N ILE A 90 -30.54 6.83 -3.54
CA ILE A 90 -29.13 6.49 -3.71
C ILE A 90 -28.59 7.30 -4.89
N LYS A 91 -27.43 7.93 -4.76
CA LYS A 91 -26.65 8.46 -5.89
C LYS A 91 -25.33 7.71 -5.98
N ILE A 92 -25.10 7.05 -7.11
CA ILE A 92 -23.89 6.28 -7.40
C ILE A 92 -23.08 7.06 -8.44
N TYR A 93 -21.86 7.45 -8.07
CA TYR A 93 -20.93 8.14 -8.95
C TYR A 93 -19.95 7.12 -9.49
N ALA A 94 -20.05 6.81 -10.79
CA ALA A 94 -19.18 5.85 -11.45
C ALA A 94 -18.86 6.26 -12.89
N ASN A 95 -17.61 6.07 -13.33
CA ASN A 95 -17.12 6.41 -14.68
C ASN A 95 -17.51 7.82 -15.15
N ASN A 96 -17.51 8.81 -14.24
CA ASN A 96 -17.92 10.19 -14.51
C ASN A 96 -19.41 10.33 -14.89
N GLN A 97 -20.22 9.35 -14.53
CA GLN A 97 -21.67 9.35 -14.64
C GLN A 97 -22.29 9.24 -13.25
N VAL A 98 -23.50 9.76 -13.10
CA VAL A 98 -24.28 9.67 -11.86
C VAL A 98 -25.52 8.85 -12.13
N ILE A 99 -25.71 7.80 -11.33
CA ILE A 99 -26.91 6.97 -11.36
C ILE A 99 -27.66 7.22 -10.06
N GLY A 100 -28.79 7.90 -10.17
CA GLY A 100 -29.77 8.00 -9.10
C GLY A 100 -30.62 6.75 -9.05
N VAL A 101 -30.95 6.28 -7.86
CA VAL A 101 -31.99 5.27 -7.62
C VAL A 101 -32.91 5.84 -6.55
N THR A 102 -34.21 5.88 -6.79
CA THR A 102 -35.19 6.34 -5.81
C THR A 102 -36.37 5.39 -5.73
N ILE A 103 -37.09 5.42 -4.62
CA ILE A 103 -38.39 4.74 -4.48
C ILE A 103 -39.48 5.80 -4.63
N LEU A 104 -40.40 5.62 -5.58
CA LEU A 104 -41.59 6.45 -5.76
C LEU A 104 -42.80 5.52 -5.88
N ASP A 105 -43.82 5.74 -5.06
CA ASP A 105 -45.05 4.93 -5.02
C ASP A 105 -44.83 3.41 -4.87
N GLY A 106 -43.71 3.02 -4.25
CA GLY A 106 -43.33 1.62 -4.05
C GLY A 106 -42.55 0.99 -5.21
N GLU A 107 -42.33 1.74 -6.30
CA GLU A 107 -41.54 1.31 -7.44
C GLU A 107 -40.13 1.91 -7.43
N ILE A 108 -39.15 1.14 -7.92
CA ILE A 108 -37.77 1.57 -8.04
C ILE A 108 -37.61 2.33 -9.35
N MET A 109 -37.27 3.62 -9.25
CA MET A 109 -36.95 4.46 -10.40
C MET A 109 -35.45 4.73 -10.48
N PHE A 110 -34.93 4.81 -11.70
CA PHE A 110 -33.55 5.16 -11.98
C PHE A 110 -33.49 6.56 -12.61
N LEU A 111 -32.54 7.36 -12.16
CA LEU A 111 -32.40 8.77 -12.53
C LEU A 111 -30.98 9.05 -13.03
N ASP A 112 -30.84 10.06 -13.88
CA ASP A 112 -29.54 10.59 -14.31
C ASP A 112 -28.99 11.66 -13.34
N SER A 113 -27.94 12.39 -13.77
CA SER A 113 -27.32 13.46 -12.99
C SER A 113 -28.21 14.68 -12.75
N GLU A 114 -29.20 14.91 -13.62
CA GLU A 114 -30.17 16.02 -13.54
C GLU A 114 -31.47 15.58 -12.84
N ASP A 115 -31.45 14.39 -12.22
CA ASP A 115 -32.61 13.76 -11.58
C ASP A 115 -33.78 13.46 -12.53
N LYS A 116 -33.50 13.35 -13.85
CA LYS A 116 -34.46 12.93 -14.86
C LYS A 116 -34.49 11.40 -14.95
N GLN A 117 -35.68 10.84 -15.16
CA GLN A 117 -35.87 9.39 -15.26
C GLN A 117 -35.14 8.78 -16.46
N LEU A 118 -34.38 7.73 -16.20
CA LEU A 118 -33.71 6.93 -17.22
C LEU A 118 -34.67 5.87 -17.77
N GLU A 119 -34.66 5.69 -19.09
CA GLU A 119 -35.40 4.61 -19.74
C GLU A 119 -34.71 3.25 -19.50
N ILE A 120 -35.43 2.34 -18.85
CA ILE A 120 -34.95 1.00 -18.52
C ILE A 120 -35.42 -0.06 -19.53
N LEU A 121 -34.63 -1.10 -19.66
CA LEU A 121 -34.97 -2.37 -20.28
C LEU A 121 -34.94 -3.43 -19.17
N MET A 122 -36.10 -3.99 -18.84
CA MET A 122 -36.24 -5.03 -17.82
C MET A 122 -36.41 -6.39 -18.51
N ASN A 123 -35.58 -7.35 -18.12
CA ASN A 123 -35.69 -8.74 -18.53
C ASN A 123 -35.64 -9.61 -17.28
N GLU A 124 -36.78 -10.21 -16.92
CA GLU A 124 -36.97 -10.88 -15.63
C GLU A 124 -36.58 -9.93 -14.47
N ASP A 125 -35.57 -10.31 -13.71
CA ASP A 125 -35.05 -9.56 -12.56
C ASP A 125 -33.87 -8.64 -12.90
N ILE A 126 -33.48 -8.56 -14.19
CA ILE A 126 -32.33 -7.79 -14.65
C ILE A 126 -32.80 -6.47 -15.26
N VAL A 127 -32.23 -5.37 -14.77
CA VAL A 127 -32.47 -4.02 -15.25
C VAL A 127 -31.22 -3.47 -15.94
N THR A 128 -31.40 -3.03 -17.18
CA THR A 128 -30.39 -2.33 -18.00
C THR A 128 -30.98 -1.03 -18.55
N PHE A 129 -30.17 -0.22 -19.22
CA PHE A 129 -30.58 1.11 -19.69
C PHE A 129 -30.54 1.20 -21.22
N LYS A 130 -31.49 1.92 -21.81
CA LYS A 130 -31.46 2.19 -23.27
C LYS A 130 -30.35 3.16 -23.66
N ASP A 131 -30.08 4.15 -22.81
CA ASP A 131 -29.04 5.16 -23.02
C ASP A 131 -27.64 4.51 -23.02
N ASP A 132 -26.89 4.75 -24.10
CA ASP A 132 -25.54 4.22 -24.32
C ASP A 132 -24.56 4.56 -23.19
N ASN A 133 -24.72 5.70 -22.53
CA ASN A 133 -23.88 6.12 -21.41
C ASN A 133 -24.04 5.20 -20.19
N TYR A 134 -25.23 4.61 -20.05
CA TYR A 134 -25.61 3.80 -18.89
C TYR A 134 -25.68 2.30 -19.16
N LYS A 135 -25.65 1.85 -20.42
CA LYS A 135 -25.68 0.42 -20.82
C LYS A 135 -24.70 -0.49 -20.09
N LYS A 136 -23.56 0.05 -19.63
CA LYS A 136 -22.56 -0.71 -18.87
C LYS A 136 -23.05 -1.11 -17.48
N TYR A 137 -24.03 -0.41 -16.91
CA TYR A 137 -24.53 -0.66 -15.57
C TYR A 137 -25.68 -1.66 -15.59
N VAL A 138 -25.53 -2.73 -14.82
CA VAL A 138 -26.52 -3.80 -14.73
C VAL A 138 -26.99 -3.90 -13.28
N PHE A 139 -28.28 -3.65 -13.08
CA PHE A 139 -28.96 -3.87 -11.82
C PHE A 139 -29.70 -5.21 -11.84
N GLU A 140 -29.78 -5.85 -10.70
CA GLU A 140 -30.45 -7.12 -10.48
C GLU A 140 -31.34 -6.98 -9.24
N ILE A 141 -32.62 -7.30 -9.37
CA ILE A 141 -33.59 -7.28 -8.28
C ILE A 141 -33.68 -8.69 -7.71
N LEU A 142 -33.28 -8.86 -6.46
CA LEU A 142 -33.23 -10.16 -5.79
C LEU A 142 -34.23 -10.19 -4.64
N ILE A 143 -34.77 -11.35 -4.32
CA ILE A 143 -35.49 -11.58 -3.07
C ILE A 143 -34.59 -12.40 -2.14
N VAL A 144 -34.18 -11.82 -1.02
CA VAL A 144 -33.34 -12.48 -0.01
C VAL A 144 -34.09 -12.47 1.32
N ASP A 145 -34.36 -13.65 1.86
CA ASP A 145 -35.17 -13.84 3.07
C ASP A 145 -36.53 -13.12 3.01
N GLY A 146 -37.19 -13.19 1.84
CA GLY A 146 -38.49 -12.54 1.62
C GLY A 146 -38.43 -11.01 1.46
N ARG A 147 -37.25 -10.40 1.36
CA ARG A 147 -37.08 -8.95 1.21
C ARG A 147 -36.42 -8.58 -0.13
N PRO A 148 -36.89 -7.51 -0.80
CA PRO A 148 -36.30 -7.04 -2.05
C PRO A 148 -34.90 -6.43 -1.83
N VAL A 149 -33.96 -6.83 -2.66
CA VAL A 149 -32.56 -6.39 -2.65
C VAL A 149 -32.19 -5.94 -4.06
N LEU A 150 -31.78 -4.69 -4.18
CA LEU A 150 -31.23 -4.14 -5.41
C LEU A 150 -29.72 -4.35 -5.44
N LYS A 151 -29.23 -5.08 -6.43
CA LYS A 151 -27.81 -5.38 -6.62
C LYS A 151 -27.27 -4.68 -7.85
N LEU A 152 -26.21 -3.88 -7.69
CA LEU A 152 -25.43 -3.34 -8.82
C LEU A 152 -24.29 -4.30 -9.14
N ARG A 153 -24.45 -5.07 -10.22
CA ARG A 153 -23.57 -6.20 -10.58
C ARG A 153 -22.12 -5.76 -10.81
N ASN A 154 -21.92 -4.61 -11.45
CA ASN A 154 -20.59 -4.08 -11.81
C ASN A 154 -19.63 -3.96 -10.63
N PHE A 155 -20.16 -3.64 -9.44
CA PHE A 155 -19.38 -3.41 -8.24
C PHE A 155 -19.74 -4.38 -7.10
N SER A 156 -20.61 -5.36 -7.39
CA SER A 156 -21.14 -6.30 -6.40
C SER A 156 -21.75 -5.62 -5.17
N LEU A 157 -22.33 -4.43 -5.35
CA LEU A 157 -23.01 -3.68 -4.30
C LEU A 157 -24.43 -4.20 -4.14
N ARG A 158 -24.91 -4.29 -2.90
CA ARG A 158 -26.26 -4.75 -2.58
C ARG A 158 -26.92 -3.77 -1.64
N PHE A 159 -28.16 -3.40 -1.94
CA PHE A 159 -28.97 -2.49 -1.16
C PHE A 159 -30.30 -3.18 -0.83
N LEU A 160 -30.59 -3.35 0.45
CA LEU A 160 -31.91 -3.73 0.91
C LEU A 160 -32.89 -2.59 0.63
N VAL A 161 -34.01 -2.91 0.01
CA VAL A 161 -35.09 -1.96 -0.30
C VAL A 161 -36.13 -2.03 0.82
N GLU A 162 -36.33 -0.94 1.53
CA GLU A 162 -37.33 -0.77 2.58
C GLU A 162 -38.33 0.32 2.17
N ARG A 163 -39.50 0.38 2.82
CA ARG A 163 -40.55 1.38 2.51
C ARG A 163 -40.07 2.83 2.59
N GLU A 164 -39.15 3.11 3.51
CA GLU A 164 -38.62 4.45 3.77
C GLU A 164 -37.27 4.71 3.08
N GLY A 165 -36.75 3.74 2.31
CA GLY A 165 -35.52 3.93 1.53
C GLY A 165 -34.59 2.72 1.48
N PHE A 166 -33.29 2.99 1.41
CA PHE A 166 -32.29 1.96 1.14
C PHE A 166 -31.30 1.76 2.29
N LYS A 167 -30.92 0.50 2.54
CA LYS A 167 -29.80 0.14 3.44
C LYS A 167 -28.76 -0.69 2.70
N PHE A 168 -27.49 -0.38 2.89
CA PHE A 168 -26.41 -1.16 2.28
C PHE A 168 -26.28 -2.52 2.95
N ILE A 169 -26.06 -3.58 2.17
CA ILE A 169 -25.83 -4.93 2.71
C ILE A 169 -24.33 -5.21 2.73
N ASN A 170 -23.79 -5.42 3.94
CA ASN A 170 -22.37 -5.72 4.12
C ASN A 170 -22.02 -7.18 3.76
N GLU A 171 -20.74 -7.54 3.91
CA GLU A 171 -20.22 -8.88 3.64
C GLU A 171 -20.87 -10.00 4.47
N LYS A 172 -21.37 -9.67 5.66
CA LYS A 172 -22.06 -10.62 6.55
C LYS A 172 -23.55 -10.73 6.23
N GLY A 173 -24.01 -10.14 5.12
CA GLY A 173 -25.42 -10.12 4.73
C GLY A 173 -26.30 -9.20 5.60
N ARG A 174 -25.71 -8.34 6.44
CA ARG A 174 -26.46 -7.46 7.34
C ARG A 174 -26.68 -6.10 6.68
N ALA A 175 -27.91 -5.58 6.82
CA ALA A 175 -28.26 -4.23 6.41
C ALA A 175 -27.63 -3.20 7.38
N VAL A 176 -26.87 -2.26 6.84
CA VAL A 176 -26.12 -1.23 7.57
C VAL A 176 -26.22 0.11 6.86
N LYS A 177 -26.06 1.20 7.61
CA LYS A 177 -25.87 2.54 7.03
C LYS A 177 -24.41 2.69 6.61
N MET A 178 -24.16 3.19 5.40
CA MET A 178 -22.82 3.62 5.03
C MET A 178 -22.43 4.84 5.86
N LYS A 179 -21.21 4.84 6.40
CA LYS A 179 -20.64 5.97 7.12
C LYS A 179 -19.38 6.40 6.40
N GLU A 180 -19.19 7.71 6.32
CA GLU A 180 -17.91 8.26 5.89
C GLU A 180 -16.85 7.98 6.95
N ILE A 181 -15.65 7.66 6.47
CA ILE A 181 -14.51 7.31 7.31
C ILE A 181 -13.48 8.39 7.17
N GLU A 182 -13.07 8.91 8.33
CA GLU A 182 -11.99 9.89 8.43
C GLU A 182 -10.75 9.37 7.71
N SER A 183 -10.21 10.18 6.81
CA SER A 183 -9.02 9.87 6.05
C SER A 183 -8.17 11.11 5.83
N TRP A 184 -6.86 10.93 5.71
CA TRP A 184 -5.94 12.03 5.48
C TRP A 184 -4.87 11.66 4.46
N GLY A 185 -4.76 12.45 3.39
CA GLY A 185 -3.81 12.22 2.30
C GLY A 185 -4.19 11.04 1.40
N PHE A 186 -3.48 10.90 0.28
CA PHE A 186 -3.71 9.87 -0.74
C PHE A 186 -5.10 9.89 -1.39
N GLU A 187 -5.79 11.04 -1.39
CA GLU A 187 -7.02 11.21 -2.19
C GLU A 187 -6.73 10.83 -3.65
N GLU A 188 -7.61 10.00 -4.23
CA GLU A 188 -7.50 9.48 -5.61
C GLU A 188 -6.27 8.58 -5.87
N LYS A 189 -5.45 8.34 -4.85
CA LYS A 189 -4.26 7.48 -4.87
C LYS A 189 -4.44 6.28 -3.97
N GLU A 190 -5.67 5.84 -3.73
CA GLU A 190 -5.99 4.75 -2.81
C GLU A 190 -5.31 3.43 -3.21
N ARG A 191 -5.18 3.18 -4.52
CA ARG A 191 -4.52 1.98 -5.08
C ARG A 191 -2.99 2.04 -5.09
N TRP A 192 -2.41 3.19 -4.73
CA TRP A 192 -0.96 3.37 -4.77
C TRP A 192 -0.24 2.40 -3.82
N GLY A 193 0.93 1.91 -4.25
CA GLY A 193 1.74 0.99 -3.44
C GLY A 193 1.05 -0.34 -3.14
N SER A 194 0.22 -0.85 -4.06
CA SER A 194 -0.66 -2.02 -3.81
C SER A 194 -1.64 -1.74 -2.68
N SER A 195 -2.40 -0.66 -2.85
CA SER A 195 -3.45 -0.21 -1.92
C SER A 195 -2.97 0.31 -0.57
N ARG A 196 -1.66 0.56 -0.42
CA ARG A 196 -1.09 1.21 0.76
C ARG A 196 -1.56 2.64 0.94
N GLY A 197 -1.82 3.37 -0.15
CA GLY A 197 -2.39 4.72 -0.08
C GLY A 197 -3.70 4.75 0.70
N TYR A 198 -4.61 3.82 0.37
CA TYR A 198 -5.85 3.61 1.12
C TYR A 198 -5.58 3.30 2.59
N ILE A 199 -4.77 2.27 2.86
CA ILE A 199 -4.52 1.82 4.23
C ILE A 199 -3.91 2.94 5.07
N TRP A 200 -2.91 3.66 4.54
CA TRP A 200 -2.23 4.74 5.24
C TRP A 200 -3.16 5.93 5.48
N SER A 201 -3.99 6.30 4.49
CA SER A 201 -4.94 7.41 4.64
C SER A 201 -5.93 7.20 5.80
N ARG A 202 -6.33 5.95 6.07
CA ARG A 202 -7.21 5.59 7.21
C ARG A 202 -6.42 5.36 8.51
N THR A 203 -5.16 4.96 8.39
CA THR A 203 -4.27 4.72 9.54
C THR A 203 -3.84 6.03 10.21
N ILE A 204 -3.57 7.09 9.44
CA ILE A 204 -3.07 8.36 9.99
C ILE A 204 -4.05 8.99 11.00
N PRO A 205 -5.37 9.10 10.70
CA PRO A 205 -6.36 9.54 11.68
C PRO A 205 -6.53 8.60 12.89
N MET A 206 -6.20 7.31 12.77
CA MET A 206 -6.22 6.43 13.93
C MET A 206 -5.12 6.81 14.93
N ILE A 207 -3.95 7.23 14.45
CA ILE A 207 -2.81 7.60 15.30
C ILE A 207 -3.16 8.82 16.15
N THR A 208 -3.86 9.82 15.59
CA THR A 208 -4.20 11.05 16.34
C THR A 208 -5.09 10.77 17.56
N LYS A 209 -5.95 9.75 17.48
CA LYS A 209 -6.87 9.35 18.56
C LYS A 209 -6.18 8.70 19.76
N ASN A 210 -5.04 8.02 19.56
CA ASN A 210 -4.28 7.35 20.62
C ASN A 210 -2.76 7.56 20.43
N TRP A 211 -2.36 8.81 20.25
CA TRP A 211 -1.01 9.15 19.81
C TRP A 211 0.08 8.85 20.84
N LEU A 212 -0.24 8.84 22.14
CA LEU A 212 0.74 8.72 23.21
C LEU A 212 1.27 7.28 23.35
N ILE A 213 0.36 6.34 23.61
CA ILE A 213 0.66 4.93 23.94
C ILE A 213 0.23 3.93 22.86
N GLY A 214 -0.49 4.39 21.83
CA GLY A 214 -1.06 3.52 20.80
C GLY A 214 -2.24 2.69 21.30
N TYR A 215 -2.64 1.70 20.49
CA TYR A 215 -3.76 0.78 20.73
C TYR A 215 -3.31 -0.57 21.31
N GLY A 216 -2.02 -0.76 21.54
CA GLY A 216 -1.43 -2.01 21.99
C GLY A 216 -0.87 -2.89 20.84
N PRO A 217 0.01 -3.85 21.17
CA PRO A 217 0.58 -4.75 20.18
C PRO A 217 -0.49 -5.61 19.49
N ASP A 218 -0.39 -5.71 18.15
CA ASP A 218 -1.21 -6.60 17.32
C ASP A 218 -2.73 -6.33 17.35
N THR A 219 -3.14 -5.11 17.70
CA THR A 219 -4.56 -4.71 17.73
C THR A 219 -5.03 -3.93 16.49
N PHE A 220 -4.13 -3.73 15.50
CA PHE A 220 -4.40 -2.91 14.32
C PHE A 220 -5.70 -3.30 13.60
N SER A 221 -5.89 -4.60 13.32
CA SER A 221 -7.04 -5.12 12.57
C SER A 221 -8.39 -4.86 13.26
N ILE A 222 -8.38 -4.78 14.59
CA ILE A 222 -9.54 -4.52 15.44
C ILE A 222 -9.95 -3.04 15.36
N HIS A 223 -8.96 -2.15 15.36
CA HIS A 223 -9.19 -0.69 15.36
C HIS A 223 -9.29 -0.09 13.96
N PHE A 224 -8.75 -0.74 12.94
CA PHE A 224 -8.87 -0.29 11.56
C PHE A 224 -10.34 -0.27 11.13
N PRO A 225 -10.83 0.77 10.43
CA PRO A 225 -12.24 0.89 10.06
C PRO A 225 -12.64 -0.12 8.97
N GLN A 226 -12.84 -1.39 9.35
CA GLN A 226 -13.23 -2.48 8.42
C GLN A 226 -14.59 -2.26 7.74
N HIS A 227 -15.37 -1.27 8.21
CA HIS A 227 -16.67 -0.89 7.67
C HIS A 227 -16.57 0.21 6.60
N ASP A 228 -15.37 0.60 6.18
CA ASP A 228 -15.12 1.50 5.05
C ASP A 228 -15.37 0.78 3.71
N PHE A 229 -16.65 0.49 3.41
CA PHE A 229 -17.02 -0.32 2.25
C PHE A 229 -16.61 0.33 0.92
N LEU A 230 -16.86 1.63 0.77
CA LEU A 230 -16.52 2.38 -0.43
C LEU A 230 -14.99 2.45 -0.63
N GLY A 231 -14.25 2.77 0.44
CA GLY A 231 -12.80 2.80 0.41
C GLY A 231 -12.19 1.45 0.04
N LYS A 232 -12.71 0.35 0.62
CA LYS A 232 -12.27 -1.01 0.28
C LYS A 232 -12.57 -1.39 -1.17
N ILE A 233 -13.72 -1.03 -1.72
CA ILE A 233 -14.00 -1.27 -3.15
C ILE A 233 -13.02 -0.49 -4.01
N ARG A 234 -12.81 0.80 -3.72
CA ARG A 234 -11.88 1.63 -4.50
C ARG A 234 -10.45 1.08 -4.45
N ALA A 235 -10.01 0.62 -3.29
CA ALA A 235 -8.67 0.11 -3.06
C ALA A 235 -8.47 -1.33 -3.59
N PHE A 236 -9.40 -2.24 -3.32
CA PHE A 236 -9.23 -3.69 -3.52
C PHE A 236 -10.20 -4.30 -4.53
N GLY A 237 -11.21 -3.56 -4.99
CA GLY A 237 -12.27 -4.07 -5.87
C GLY A 237 -13.31 -4.94 -5.16
N THR A 238 -13.27 -5.00 -3.83
CA THR A 238 -14.19 -5.81 -3.02
C THR A 238 -14.42 -5.14 -1.68
N ILE A 239 -15.63 -5.28 -1.15
CA ILE A 239 -15.87 -5.00 0.27
C ILE A 239 -15.11 -6.03 1.12
N GLY A 240 -15.02 -7.29 0.67
CA GLY A 240 -14.43 -8.49 1.28
C GLY A 240 -13.08 -8.40 2.00
N MET A 241 -12.32 -7.34 1.74
CA MET A 241 -10.94 -7.22 2.21
C MET A 241 -10.91 -6.92 3.72
N ILE A 242 -10.17 -7.73 4.46
CA ILE A 242 -9.82 -7.45 5.85
C ILE A 242 -8.42 -6.85 5.85
N VAL A 243 -8.30 -5.62 6.34
CA VAL A 243 -6.99 -4.97 6.48
C VAL A 243 -6.42 -5.33 7.84
N ASP A 244 -5.39 -6.17 7.87
CA ASP A 244 -4.80 -6.69 9.10
C ASP A 244 -3.66 -5.83 9.64
N LYS A 245 -3.00 -5.04 8.78
CA LYS A 245 -1.83 -4.19 9.12
C LYS A 245 -1.62 -3.03 8.15
N PRO A 246 -0.80 -2.03 8.50
CA PRO A 246 -0.53 -0.88 7.64
C PRO A 246 0.51 -1.15 6.55
N HIS A 247 1.23 -2.28 6.58
CA HIS A 247 2.33 -2.58 5.65
C HIS A 247 3.41 -1.49 5.63
N ASN A 248 3.70 -0.96 6.81
CA ASN A 248 4.69 0.08 7.05
C ASN A 248 5.12 -0.04 8.52
N MET A 249 6.38 -0.40 8.74
CA MET A 249 6.94 -0.64 10.06
C MET A 249 6.79 0.58 10.99
N TYR A 250 6.84 1.80 10.46
CA TYR A 250 6.75 3.04 11.23
C TYR A 250 5.31 3.35 11.65
N LEU A 251 4.36 3.27 10.70
CA LEU A 251 2.94 3.41 11.01
C LEU A 251 2.48 2.30 11.97
N GLN A 252 2.93 1.06 11.78
CA GLN A 252 2.65 -0.03 12.72
C GLN A 252 3.17 0.29 14.13
N THR A 253 4.38 0.86 14.24
CA THR A 253 4.94 1.25 15.55
C THR A 253 4.10 2.35 16.19
N ALA A 254 3.70 3.38 15.43
CA ALA A 254 2.87 4.46 15.92
C ALA A 254 1.48 4.00 16.38
N VAL A 255 0.82 3.12 15.62
CA VAL A 255 -0.51 2.60 15.97
C VAL A 255 -0.41 1.68 17.18
N ASN A 256 0.55 0.76 17.23
CA ASN A 256 0.59 -0.25 18.28
C ASN A 256 1.17 0.29 19.60
N SER A 257 2.17 1.16 19.53
CA SER A 257 2.98 1.56 20.69
C SER A 257 3.06 3.08 20.88
N GLY A 258 2.37 3.86 20.05
CA GLY A 258 2.33 5.31 20.13
C GLY A 258 3.52 6.01 19.48
N LEU A 259 3.40 7.34 19.37
CA LEU A 259 4.40 8.21 18.77
C LEU A 259 5.67 8.30 19.62
N ILE A 260 5.60 8.14 20.94
CA ILE A 260 6.80 8.14 21.80
C ILE A 260 7.71 6.96 21.40
N ALA A 261 7.15 5.77 21.25
CA ALA A 261 7.90 4.59 20.83
C ALA A 261 8.46 4.77 19.41
N LEU A 262 7.68 5.35 18.50
CA LEU A 262 8.16 5.65 17.15
C LEU A 262 9.34 6.64 17.18
N ILE A 263 9.24 7.73 17.94
CA ILE A 263 10.30 8.74 18.06
C ILE A 263 11.57 8.14 18.65
N ALA A 264 11.46 7.35 19.72
CA ALA A 264 12.61 6.67 20.32
C ALA A 264 13.31 5.73 19.32
N LYS A 265 12.52 4.95 18.57
CA LYS A 265 13.02 4.07 17.51
C LYS A 265 13.71 4.86 16.39
N LEU A 266 13.10 5.94 15.92
CA LEU A 266 13.70 6.81 14.90
C LEU A 266 14.98 7.50 15.39
N ALA A 267 15.06 7.88 16.67
CA ALA A 267 16.25 8.47 17.26
C ALA A 267 17.43 7.49 17.24
N ILE A 268 17.23 6.23 17.63
CA ILE A 268 18.26 5.18 17.56
C ILE A 268 18.77 5.05 16.12
N PHE A 269 17.86 5.00 15.16
CA PHE A 269 18.22 4.87 13.75
C PHE A 269 18.96 6.10 13.22
N ALA A 270 18.49 7.30 13.54
CA ALA A 270 19.11 8.55 13.13
C ALA A 270 20.52 8.71 13.70
N ILE A 271 20.72 8.41 14.98
CA ILE A 271 22.03 8.45 15.64
C ILE A 271 23.01 7.50 14.94
N TYR A 272 22.59 6.26 14.70
CA TYR A 272 23.42 5.28 14.02
C TYR A 272 23.75 5.69 12.58
N LEU A 273 22.76 6.11 11.79
CA LEU A 273 22.96 6.52 10.40
C LEU A 273 23.86 7.76 10.29
N TRP A 274 23.71 8.72 11.20
CA TRP A 274 24.54 9.92 11.23
C TRP A 274 26.00 9.60 11.60
N ALA A 275 26.22 8.81 12.65
CA ALA A 275 27.55 8.39 13.06
C ALA A 275 28.24 7.58 11.96
N SER A 276 27.52 6.62 11.39
CA SER A 276 28.02 5.77 10.30
C SER A 276 28.29 6.58 9.03
N GLY A 277 27.40 7.51 8.65
CA GLY A 277 27.60 8.38 7.50
C GLY A 277 28.86 9.23 7.63
N LYS A 278 29.10 9.84 8.80
CA LYS A 278 30.32 10.60 9.07
C LYS A 278 31.59 9.76 8.92
N LEU A 279 31.57 8.52 9.42
CA LEU A 279 32.72 7.62 9.36
C LEU A 279 32.96 7.08 7.95
N PHE A 280 31.90 6.62 7.28
CA PHE A 280 32.03 5.78 6.10
C PHE A 280 32.02 6.53 4.77
N ILE A 281 31.40 7.71 4.66
CA ILE A 281 31.37 8.48 3.39
C ILE A 281 32.78 8.84 2.89
N LYS A 282 33.74 8.97 3.81
CA LYS A 282 35.15 9.28 3.50
C LYS A 282 36.11 8.11 3.77
N CYS A 283 35.57 6.93 4.06
CA CYS A 283 36.37 5.78 4.47
C CYS A 283 37.23 5.25 3.31
N LYS A 284 38.46 4.82 3.64
CA LYS A 284 39.38 4.21 2.68
C LYS A 284 39.08 2.72 2.45
N CYS A 285 38.37 2.09 3.38
CA CYS A 285 38.02 0.67 3.35
C CYS A 285 39.26 -0.22 3.23
N GLU A 286 40.23 -0.02 4.12
CA GLU A 286 41.50 -0.75 4.15
C GLU A 286 41.51 -1.83 5.25
N SER A 287 40.77 -1.60 6.34
CA SER A 287 40.63 -2.59 7.41
C SER A 287 39.34 -3.42 7.30
N PHE A 288 39.36 -4.62 7.87
CA PHE A 288 38.16 -5.45 7.99
C PHE A 288 37.00 -4.70 8.69
N TYR A 289 37.29 -3.96 9.77
CA TYR A 289 36.29 -3.19 10.51
C TYR A 289 35.60 -2.14 9.64
N GLU A 290 36.36 -1.44 8.80
CA GLU A 290 35.81 -0.47 7.86
C GLU A 290 34.91 -1.13 6.81
N ILE A 291 35.38 -2.22 6.18
CA ILE A 291 34.62 -2.94 5.15
C ILE A 291 33.33 -3.52 5.74
N ALA A 292 33.43 -4.19 6.89
CA ALA A 292 32.28 -4.73 7.61
C ALA A 292 31.32 -3.61 8.05
N GLY A 293 31.86 -2.49 8.55
CA GLY A 293 31.08 -1.32 8.97
C GLY A 293 30.28 -0.71 7.82
N VAL A 294 30.90 -0.52 6.64
CA VAL A 294 30.20 -0.06 5.42
C VAL A 294 29.09 -1.03 5.03
N GLY A 295 29.38 -2.33 5.00
CA GLY A 295 28.38 -3.35 4.65
C GLY A 295 27.17 -3.35 5.58
N ILE A 296 27.42 -3.27 6.89
CA ILE A 296 26.37 -3.20 7.91
C ILE A 296 25.59 -1.89 7.79
N PHE A 297 26.26 -0.76 7.60
CA PHE A 297 25.63 0.54 7.43
C PHE A 297 24.65 0.55 6.24
N LEU A 298 25.11 0.06 5.08
CA LEU A 298 24.27 -0.05 3.88
C LEU A 298 23.12 -1.05 4.08
N GLY A 299 23.37 -2.18 4.75
CA GLY A 299 22.34 -3.19 5.05
C GLY A 299 21.25 -2.67 6.00
N VAL A 300 21.65 -1.98 7.08
CA VAL A 300 20.74 -1.30 8.01
C VAL A 300 19.93 -0.25 7.26
N PHE A 301 20.58 0.60 6.47
CA PHE A 301 19.88 1.62 5.67
C PHE A 301 18.86 0.99 4.70
N ALA A 302 19.23 -0.07 3.99
CA ALA A 302 18.33 -0.80 3.09
C ALA A 302 17.11 -1.37 3.82
N TYR A 303 17.31 -1.93 5.02
CA TYR A 303 16.21 -2.44 5.85
C TYR A 303 15.27 -1.31 6.29
N LEU A 304 15.81 -0.17 6.74
CA LEU A 304 15.02 0.98 7.16
C LEU A 304 14.20 1.58 6.01
N VAL A 305 14.78 1.71 4.82
CA VAL A 305 14.03 2.15 3.63
C VAL A 305 12.97 1.12 3.24
N SER A 306 13.29 -0.18 3.29
CA SER A 306 12.32 -1.25 3.03
C SER A 306 11.15 -1.24 4.01
N GLY A 307 11.40 -0.84 5.27
CA GLY A 307 10.38 -0.71 6.32
C GLY A 307 9.32 0.36 6.06
N LEU A 308 9.54 1.29 5.11
CA LEU A 308 8.49 2.23 4.67
C LEU A 308 7.34 1.51 3.93
N PHE A 309 7.59 0.32 3.39
CA PHE A 309 6.63 -0.44 2.58
C PHE A 309 6.39 -1.85 3.09
N ASN A 310 7.06 -2.25 4.17
CA ASN A 310 7.00 -3.59 4.71
C ASN A 310 6.90 -3.58 6.22
N ASP A 311 6.43 -4.70 6.74
CA ASP A 311 6.31 -4.98 8.16
C ASP A 311 7.65 -5.50 8.72
N SER A 312 7.83 -5.36 10.03
CA SER A 312 8.94 -6.00 10.73
C SER A 312 8.57 -7.44 11.04
N VAL A 313 9.15 -8.39 10.32
CA VAL A 313 8.84 -9.83 10.46
C VAL A 313 9.87 -10.56 11.33
N VAL A 314 9.41 -11.56 12.07
CA VAL A 314 10.24 -12.33 13.04
C VAL A 314 11.42 -13.02 12.38
N SER A 315 11.32 -13.41 11.11
CA SER A 315 12.41 -14.07 10.38
C SER A 315 13.57 -13.15 9.98
N VAL A 316 13.37 -11.82 10.00
CA VAL A 316 14.38 -10.84 9.53
C VAL A 316 14.75 -9.82 10.61
N ALA A 317 13.81 -9.43 11.47
CA ALA A 317 14.04 -8.42 12.50
C ALA A 317 15.18 -8.75 13.48
N PRO A 318 15.37 -10.00 13.96
CA PRO A 318 16.50 -10.34 14.83
C PRO A 318 17.86 -10.09 14.15
N VAL A 319 17.98 -10.44 12.86
CA VAL A 319 19.21 -10.20 12.09
C VAL A 319 19.47 -8.70 11.98
N PHE A 320 18.44 -7.90 11.71
CA PHE A 320 18.56 -6.44 11.69
C PHE A 320 19.09 -5.88 13.02
N TRP A 321 18.52 -6.29 14.15
CA TRP A 321 18.92 -5.78 15.47
C TRP A 321 20.36 -6.19 15.84
N VAL A 322 20.77 -7.42 15.50
CA VAL A 322 22.15 -7.89 15.69
C VAL A 322 23.13 -7.08 14.84
N LEU A 323 22.80 -6.83 13.57
CA LEU A 323 23.63 -6.03 12.68
C LEU A 323 23.70 -4.57 13.14
N LEU A 324 22.59 -3.98 13.58
CA LEU A 324 22.58 -2.61 14.13
C LEU A 324 23.49 -2.51 15.36
N GLY A 325 23.37 -3.44 16.32
CA GLY A 325 24.23 -3.46 17.51
C GLY A 325 25.71 -3.65 17.16
N THR A 326 26.01 -4.57 16.24
CA THR A 326 27.37 -4.81 15.73
C THR A 326 27.94 -3.57 15.05
N GLY A 327 27.13 -2.89 14.23
CA GLY A 327 27.51 -1.65 13.56
C GLY A 327 27.85 -0.53 14.55
N ILE A 328 27.07 -0.38 15.62
CA ILE A 328 27.35 0.58 16.68
C ILE A 328 28.70 0.29 17.35
N ALA A 329 28.98 -0.99 17.65
CA ALA A 329 30.25 -1.40 18.23
C ALA A 329 31.45 -1.13 17.30
N ILE A 330 31.30 -1.42 15.99
CA ILE A 330 32.33 -1.11 14.98
C ILE A 330 32.59 0.39 14.89
N ASN A 331 31.54 1.22 14.87
CA ASN A 331 31.70 2.68 14.83
C ASN A 331 32.53 3.17 16.03
N LYS A 332 32.22 2.68 17.24
CA LYS A 332 32.98 3.00 18.45
C LYS A 332 34.45 2.60 18.33
N GLN A 333 34.73 1.38 17.87
CA GLN A 333 36.08 0.86 17.71
C GLN A 333 36.92 1.69 16.73
N ILE A 334 36.34 2.07 15.59
CA ILE A 334 37.02 2.89 14.57
C ILE A 334 37.29 4.29 15.13
N SER A 335 36.30 4.93 15.76
CA SER A 335 36.47 6.27 16.35
C SER A 335 37.55 6.31 17.43
N GLN A 336 37.68 5.27 18.27
CA GLN A 336 38.70 5.20 19.30
C GLN A 336 40.12 5.05 18.71
N ARG A 337 40.29 4.25 17.66
CA ARG A 337 41.58 4.10 16.97
C ARG A 337 42.05 5.40 16.35
N SER A 338 41.16 6.09 15.63
CA SER A 338 41.49 7.40 15.03
C SER A 338 41.81 8.49 16.06
N ALA A 339 41.29 8.39 17.29
CA ALA A 339 41.61 9.31 18.38
C ALA A 339 42.94 8.99 19.10
N THR A 340 43.48 7.77 18.93
CA THR A 340 44.77 7.37 19.51
C THR A 340 45.93 7.63 18.54
N GLU A 341 45.64 7.74 17.24
CA GLU A 341 46.61 7.99 16.17
C GLU A 341 46.86 9.50 15.89
N ASN A 342 46.04 10.39 16.47
CA ASN A 342 46.24 11.85 16.47
C ASN A 342 46.69 12.31 17.86
#